data_AF-A0A7C3EM32-F1
#
_entry.id   AF-A0A7C3EM32-F1
#
_cell.length_a   1.000
_cell.length_b   1.000
_cell.length_c   1.000
_cell.angle_alpha   90.00
_cell.angle_beta   90.00
_cell.angle_gamma   90.00
#
_symmetry.space_group_name_H-M   'P 1'
#
loop_
_entity.id
_entity.type
_entity.pdbx_description
1 polymer ?
#
loop_
_entity_poly.entity_id
_entity_poly.type
_entity_poly.pdbx_seq_one_letter_code
_entity_poly.pdbx_strand_id
1 'polypeptide(L)' 'MRKKVHVKKLADLKKSYSHIPTVREEMRTNLIRMLTNKESLFKKLKGYDDTVIPQIINAVMCGH' A
#
# COMPACT_ATOMS: atom_id res chain seq x y z
N MET A 1 -14.87 3.73 1.70
CA MET A 1 -13.73 4.04 2.61
C MET A 1 -13.65 2.93 3.67
N ARG A 2 -12.56 2.14 3.73
CA ARG A 2 -12.41 1.06 4.72
C ARG A 2 -12.00 1.66 6.08
N LYS A 3 -12.69 1.33 7.18
CA LYS A 3 -12.27 1.70 8.55
C LYS A 3 -10.89 1.07 8.82
N LYS A 4 -9.90 1.88 9.22
CA LYS A 4 -8.61 1.36 9.72
C LYS A 4 -8.83 0.74 11.10
N VAL A 5 -8.84 -0.58 11.17
CA VAL A 5 -8.88 -1.31 12.44
C VAL A 5 -7.46 -1.35 13.00
N HIS A 6 -7.26 -0.75 14.18
CA HIS A 6 -5.96 -0.69 14.84
C HIS A 6 -5.75 -1.96 15.68
N VAL A 7 -5.38 -3.06 15.02
CA VAL A 7 -5.12 -4.36 15.67
C VAL A 7 -3.63 -4.54 15.92
N LYS A 8 -3.26 -4.76 17.19
CA LYS A 8 -1.87 -4.98 17.62
C LYS A 8 -1.32 -6.36 17.26
N LYS A 9 -2.17 -7.33 16.91
CA LYS A 9 -1.80 -8.72 16.61
C LYS A 9 -2.49 -9.23 15.35
N LEU A 10 -1.73 -9.90 14.48
CA LEU A 10 -2.22 -10.54 13.25
C LEU A 10 -3.39 -11.52 13.50
N ALA A 11 -3.38 -12.21 14.64
CA ALA A 11 -4.43 -13.16 15.02
C ALA A 11 -5.80 -12.48 15.20
N ASP A 12 -5.82 -11.23 15.65
CA ASP A 12 -7.05 -10.47 15.86
C ASP A 12 -7.62 -9.98 14.52
N LEU A 13 -6.72 -9.56 13.61
CA LEU A 13 -7.08 -9.20 12.24
C LEU A 13 -7.75 -10.38 11.48
N LYS A 14 -7.25 -11.61 11.68
CA LYS A 14 -7.83 -12.84 11.09
C LYS A 14 -9.24 -13.14 11.58
N LYS A 15 -9.59 -12.74 12.81
CA LYS A 15 -10.93 -12.95 13.35
C LYS A 15 -11.91 -11.89 12.87
N SER A 16 -11.44 -10.67 12.61
CA SER A 16 -12.29 -9.54 12.22
C SER A 16 -12.65 -9.50 10.73
N TYR A 17 -11.95 -10.25 9.87
CA TYR A 17 -12.16 -10.22 8.42
C TYR A 17 -12.36 -11.62 7.85
N SER A 18 -13.45 -11.83 7.11
CA SER A 18 -13.76 -13.07 6.39
C SER A 18 -12.70 -13.42 5.33
N HIS A 19 -12.09 -12.39 4.75
CA HIS A 19 -10.97 -12.53 3.82
C HIS A 19 -9.95 -11.41 4.08
N ILE A 20 -8.70 -11.79 4.34
CA ILE A 20 -7.60 -10.84 4.47
C ILE A 20 -6.84 -10.83 3.14
N PRO A 21 -6.82 -9.71 2.40
CA PRO A 21 -6.00 -9.58 1.21
C PRO A 21 -4.53 -9.83 1.53
N THR A 22 -3.81 -10.43 0.58
CA THR A 22 -2.37 -10.61 0.73
C THR A 22 -1.68 -9.27 0.89
N VAL A 23 -0.47 -9.26 1.47
CA VAL A 23 0.34 -8.03 1.59
C VAL A 23 0.51 -7.37 0.22
N ARG A 24 0.68 -8.16 -0.84
CA ARG A 24 0.81 -7.68 -2.22
C ARG A 24 -0.44 -6.94 -2.69
N GLU A 25 -1.62 -7.53 -2.48
CA GLU A 25 -2.90 -6.91 -2.85
C GLU A 25 -3.18 -5.61 -2.06
N GLU A 26 -2.86 -5.60 -0.77
CA GLU A 26 -3.00 -4.39 0.05
C GLU A 26 -2.03 -3.29 -0.40
N MET A 27 -0.77 -3.64 -0.68
CA MET A 27 0.21 -2.68 -1.17
C MET A 27 -0.23 -2.07 -2.50
N ARG A 28 -0.72 -2.89 -3.45
CA ARG A 28 -1.26 -2.41 -4.73
C ARG A 28 -2.48 -1.50 -4.54
N THR A 29 -3.44 -1.90 -3.70
CA THR A 29 -4.65 -1.11 -3.41
C THR A 29 -4.30 0.23 -2.77
N ASN A 30 -3.37 0.22 -1.82
CA ASN A 30 -2.90 1.43 -1.15
C ASN A 30 -2.16 2.36 -2.12
N LEU A 31 -1.31 1.78 -2.98
CA LEU A 31 -0.55 2.53 -3.98
C LEU A 31 -1.48 3.22 -4.97
N ILE A 32 -2.46 2.50 -5.54
CA ILE A 32 -3.47 3.08 -6.44
C ILE A 32 -4.19 4.25 -5.76
N ARG A 33 -4.65 4.06 -4.52
CA ARG A 33 -5.34 5.11 -3.76
C ARG A 33 -4.47 6.37 -3.61
N MET A 34 -3.20 6.20 -3.25
CA MET A 34 -2.27 7.32 -3.06
C MET A 34 -2.00 8.05 -4.38
N LEU A 35 -1.84 7.31 -5.48
CA LEU A 35 -1.66 7.89 -6.82
C LEU A 35 -2.92 8.66 -7.27
N THR A 36 -4.12 8.10 -7.10
CA THR A 36 -5.38 8.77 -7.43
C THR A 36 -5.58 10.05 -6.62
N ASN A 37 -5.23 10.03 -5.33
CA ASN A 37 -5.33 11.19 -4.45
C ASN A 37 -4.18 12.20 -4.63
N LYS A 38 -3.23 11.95 -5.53
CA LYS A 38 -1.98 12.73 -5.69
C LYS A 38 -1.23 12.90 -4.35
N GLU A 39 -1.33 11.89 -3.48
CA GLU A 39 -0.59 11.87 -2.23
C GLU A 39 0.89 11.53 -2.52
N SER A 40 1.81 12.29 -1.92
CA SER A 40 3.23 11.94 -1.99
C SER A 40 3.46 10.57 -1.34
N LEU A 41 3.89 9.60 -2.14
CA LEU A 41 4.20 8.24 -1.70
C LEU A 41 5.30 8.24 -0.63
N PHE A 42 6.27 9.15 -0.78
CA PHE A 42 7.42 9.27 0.10
C PHE A 42 7.64 10.71 0.53
N LYS A 43 6.83 11.18 1.48
CA LYS A 43 6.80 12.58 1.97
C LYS A 43 8.16 13.16 2.44
N LYS A 44 9.13 12.31 2.80
CA LYS A 44 10.47 12.72 3.27
C LYS A 44 11.59 12.43 2.27
N LEU A 45 11.29 11.82 1.13
CA LEU A 45 12.27 11.48 0.10
C LEU A 45 12.29 12.59 -0.96
N LYS A 46 13.43 13.28 -1.12
CA LYS A 46 13.62 14.32 -2.15
C LYS A 46 14.57 13.81 -3.23
N GLY A 47 14.29 14.13 -4.50
CA GLY A 47 15.20 13.89 -5.63
C GLY A 47 15.09 12.52 -6.29
N TYR A 48 14.14 11.69 -5.89
CA TYR A 48 13.94 10.33 -6.45
C TYR A 48 12.61 10.17 -7.21
N ASP A 49 11.86 11.26 -7.40
CA ASP A 49 10.58 11.27 -8.10
C ASP A 49 10.68 10.72 -9.52
N ASP A 50 11.79 10.98 -10.21
CA ASP A 50 11.98 10.61 -11.61
C ASP A 50 12.74 9.28 -11.82
N THR A 51 13.37 8.75 -10.77
CA THR A 51 14.28 7.60 -10.90
C THR A 51 13.77 6.36 -10.16
N VAL A 52 13.82 6.36 -8.83
CA VAL A 52 13.56 5.17 -8.00
C VAL A 52 12.08 5.01 -7.67
N ILE A 53 11.35 6.11 -7.48
CA ILE A 53 9.92 6.04 -7.18
C ILE A 53 9.12 5.33 -8.30
N PRO A 54 9.33 5.63 -9.60
CA PRO A 54 8.69 4.92 -10.70
C PRO A 54 9.00 3.42 -10.71
N GLN A 55 10.23 3.02 -10.38
CA GLN A 55 10.63 1.62 -10.32
C GLN A 55 9.92 0.87 -9.18
N ILE A 56 9.76 1.50 -8.01
CA ILE A 56 9.02 0.90 -6.89
C ILE A 56 7.54 0.76 -7.23
N ILE A 57 6.95 1.78 -7.87
CA ILE A 57 5.55 1.72 -8.34
C ILE A 57 5.37 0.52 -9.28
N ASN A 58 6.26 0.39 -10.26
CA ASN A 58 6.24 -0.72 -11.21
C ASN A 58 6.45 -2.06 -10.51
N ALA A 59 7.39 -2.18 -9.57
CA ALA A 59 7.62 -3.42 -8.83
C ALA A 59 6.38 -3.88 -8.03
N VAL A 60 5.66 -2.93 -7.42
CA VAL A 60 4.43 -3.23 -6.66
C VAL A 60 3.24 -3.54 -7.58
N MET A 61 3.18 -2.89 -8.75
CA MET A 61 2.10 -3.08 -9.74
C MET A 61 2.26 -4.35 -10.58
N CYS A 62 3.49 -4.67 -10.97
CA CYS A 62 3.80 -5.64 -12.02
C CYS A 62 3.86 -7.08 -11.52
N GLY A 63 3.76 -7.31 -10.20
CA GLY A 63 3.54 -8.60 -9.56
C GLY A 63 4.19 -9.78 -10.30
N HIS A 64 5.48 -10.01 -10.08
CA HIS A 64 6.16 -11.22 -10.57
C HIS A 64 5.49 -12.48 -10.02
#